data_AF-A0A1G4GR60-F1
#
_entry.id   AF-A0A1G4GR60-F1
#
_cell.length_a   1.000
_cell.length_b   1.000
_cell.length_c   1.000
_cell.angle_alpha   90.00
_cell.angle_beta   90.00
_cell.angle_gamma   90.00
#
_symmetry.space_group_name_H-M   'P 1'
#
loop_
_entity.id
_entity.type
_entity.pdbx_description
1 polymer ?
#
loop_
_entity_poly.entity_id
_entity_poly.type
_entity_poly.pdbx_seq_one_letter_code
_entity_poly.pdbx_strand_id
1 'polypeptide(L)'
;MMGDSIQVTDTKKEKDCGIFRKIKLGIYNFIDDSFKSSCAKSFEYVNTLKSGKPSNIVPFCKYMHYWYYDMAKLNNKFPLYSTIMLFFDDFENFKDCKKYIEDIDSEKYQKIKDLVQMYDDFNDFKNESITKINNVCNHGDKYYTLYQQHVGGCKENHENPFCLKLIHFREYYNEHKKNVKYCKHKLQYLTPIISDLSSTILIPTAAISAMSFAFLISYKEPNKIYREMNEWKGTE
;
A
#
# COMPACT_ATOMS: atom_id res chain seq x y z
N MET A 1 -21.93 -7.31 -30.41
CA MET A 1 -20.49 -7.39 -30.72
C MET A 1 -19.74 -6.54 -29.69
N MET A 2 -19.45 -7.12 -28.53
CA MET A 2 -18.78 -6.45 -27.40
C MET A 2 -18.16 -7.61 -26.60
N GLY A 3 -17.00 -8.09 -27.05
CA GLY A 3 -16.40 -9.33 -26.54
C GLY A 3 -14.91 -9.47 -26.83
N ASP A 4 -14.40 -8.85 -27.90
CA ASP A 4 -13.02 -9.07 -28.32
C ASP A 4 -12.02 -7.99 -27.84
N SER A 5 -12.48 -6.85 -27.33
CA SER A 5 -11.58 -5.74 -26.97
C SER A 5 -10.83 -5.91 -25.65
N ILE A 6 -11.39 -6.67 -24.69
CA ILE A 6 -10.85 -6.79 -23.32
C ILE A 6 -9.61 -7.73 -23.32
N GLN A 7 -9.69 -8.90 -23.95
CA GLN A 7 -8.57 -9.86 -23.97
C GLN A 7 -7.36 -9.37 -24.78
N VAL A 8 -7.59 -8.60 -25.85
CA VAL A 8 -6.53 -8.05 -26.69
C VAL A 8 -5.73 -6.98 -25.94
N THR A 9 -6.37 -6.18 -25.08
CA THR A 9 -5.67 -5.14 -24.31
C THR A 9 -4.80 -5.68 -23.19
N ASP A 10 -5.21 -6.77 -22.54
CA ASP A 10 -4.43 -7.36 -21.43
C ASP A 10 -3.17 -8.06 -21.95
N THR A 11 -3.30 -8.76 -23.09
CA THR A 11 -2.16 -9.42 -23.76
C THR A 11 -1.08 -8.42 -24.21
N LYS A 12 -1.48 -7.21 -24.64
CA LYS A 12 -0.53 -6.16 -25.06
C LYS A 12 0.23 -5.55 -23.88
N LYS A 13 -0.47 -5.14 -22.82
CA LYS A 13 0.15 -4.55 -21.62
C LYS A 13 1.16 -5.51 -21.00
N GLU A 14 0.79 -6.78 -20.89
CA GLU A 14 1.70 -7.81 -20.41
C GLU A 14 2.94 -7.95 -21.29
N LYS A 15 2.79 -7.91 -22.62
CA LYS A 15 3.95 -7.94 -23.53
C LYS A 15 4.88 -6.75 -23.29
N ASP A 16 4.33 -5.54 -23.16
CA ASP A 16 5.10 -4.31 -22.93
C ASP A 16 5.83 -4.37 -21.57
N CYS A 17 5.15 -4.81 -20.51
CA CYS A 17 5.76 -5.07 -19.20
C CYS A 17 6.87 -6.13 -19.27
N GLY A 18 6.68 -7.18 -20.06
CA GLY A 18 7.68 -8.22 -20.28
C GLY A 18 8.92 -7.71 -21.00
N ILE A 19 8.75 -6.85 -22.01
CA ILE A 19 9.84 -6.18 -22.73
C ILE A 19 10.61 -5.26 -21.77
N PHE A 20 9.90 -4.45 -20.98
CA PHE A 20 10.52 -3.58 -19.97
C PHE A 20 11.36 -4.38 -18.99
N ARG A 21 10.79 -5.44 -18.40
CA ARG A 21 11.53 -6.34 -17.49
C ARG A 21 12.79 -6.88 -18.15
N LYS A 22 12.69 -7.42 -19.36
CA LYS A 22 13.84 -8.05 -20.04
C LYS A 22 14.95 -7.06 -20.39
N ILE A 23 14.59 -5.89 -20.91
CA ILE A 23 15.56 -4.92 -21.45
C ILE A 23 16.09 -4.00 -20.36
N LYS A 24 15.19 -3.41 -19.57
CA LYS A 24 15.53 -2.36 -18.59
C LYS A 24 15.89 -2.95 -17.23
N LEU A 25 15.32 -4.10 -16.90
CA LEU A 25 15.61 -4.83 -15.67
C LEU A 25 16.44 -6.09 -15.92
N GLY A 26 17.06 -6.25 -17.09
CA GLY A 26 17.86 -7.44 -17.43
C GLY A 26 19.08 -7.66 -16.51
N ILE A 27 19.53 -6.66 -15.76
CA ILE A 27 20.55 -6.83 -14.71
C ILE A 27 19.97 -7.51 -13.44
N TYR A 28 18.64 -7.51 -13.31
CA TYR A 28 17.87 -8.13 -12.23
C TYR A 28 17.23 -9.45 -12.72
N ASN A 29 18.07 -10.40 -13.13
CA ASN A 29 17.68 -11.71 -13.70
C ASN A 29 16.76 -12.60 -12.82
N PHE A 30 16.47 -12.16 -11.60
CA PHE A 30 15.64 -12.86 -10.61
C PHE A 30 14.22 -12.33 -10.52
N ILE A 31 13.91 -11.18 -11.15
CA ILE A 31 12.54 -10.65 -11.17
C ILE A 31 11.70 -11.66 -11.92
N ASP A 32 10.81 -12.32 -11.19
CA ASP A 32 10.02 -13.42 -11.73
C ASP A 32 8.91 -12.90 -12.67
N ASP A 33 8.24 -13.84 -13.34
CA ASP A 33 7.24 -13.51 -14.35
C ASP A 33 5.99 -12.82 -13.76
N SER A 34 5.76 -12.86 -12.44
CA SER A 34 4.71 -12.12 -11.74
C SER A 34 4.85 -10.60 -11.88
N PHE A 35 6.05 -10.10 -12.19
CA PHE A 35 6.22 -8.68 -12.55
C PHE A 35 5.39 -8.31 -13.77
N LYS A 36 5.37 -9.19 -14.79
CA LYS A 36 4.66 -8.96 -16.06
C LYS A 36 3.16 -8.77 -15.82
N SER A 37 2.54 -9.70 -15.09
CA SER A 37 1.11 -9.71 -14.81
C SER A 37 0.72 -8.59 -13.84
N SER A 38 1.49 -8.37 -12.76
CA SER A 38 1.24 -7.29 -11.80
C SER A 38 1.38 -5.90 -12.43
N CYS A 39 2.41 -5.69 -13.26
CA CYS A 39 2.58 -4.48 -14.05
C CYS A 39 1.38 -4.27 -14.98
N ALA A 40 0.94 -5.29 -15.72
CA ALA A 40 -0.20 -5.18 -16.63
C ALA A 40 -1.51 -4.82 -15.89
N LYS A 41 -1.80 -5.46 -14.76
CA LYS A 41 -2.96 -5.15 -13.90
C LYS A 41 -2.96 -3.68 -13.45
N SER A 42 -1.79 -3.12 -13.14
CA SER A 42 -1.69 -1.71 -12.70
C SER A 42 -2.11 -0.69 -13.77
N PHE A 43 -2.01 -1.02 -15.07
CA PHE A 43 -2.52 -0.16 -16.14
C PHE A 43 -4.03 -0.05 -16.16
N GLU A 44 -4.73 -1.16 -15.89
CA GLU A 44 -6.17 -1.14 -15.81
C GLU A 44 -6.62 -0.27 -14.64
N TYR A 45 -5.99 -0.46 -13.48
CA TYR A 45 -6.32 0.30 -12.29
C TYR A 45 -6.05 1.81 -12.46
N VAL A 46 -4.90 2.22 -12.98
CA VAL A 46 -4.64 3.66 -13.16
C VAL A 46 -5.62 4.30 -14.14
N ASN A 47 -6.11 3.55 -15.14
CA ASN A 47 -7.10 4.06 -16.09
C ASN A 47 -8.46 4.29 -15.43
N THR A 48 -8.89 3.40 -14.52
CA THR A 48 -10.12 3.60 -13.75
C THR A 48 -10.01 4.82 -12.83
N LEU A 49 -8.84 5.03 -12.23
CA LEU A 49 -8.57 6.22 -11.41
C LEU A 49 -8.58 7.51 -12.23
N LYS A 50 -7.94 7.52 -13.40
CA LYS A 50 -7.88 8.70 -14.29
C LYS A 50 -9.22 9.06 -14.92
N SER A 51 -10.07 8.06 -15.15
CA SER A 51 -11.44 8.27 -15.66
C SER A 51 -12.41 8.76 -14.58
N GLY A 52 -12.01 8.69 -13.30
CA GLY A 52 -12.77 9.15 -12.14
C GLY A 52 -12.28 10.49 -11.57
N LYS A 53 -12.12 10.56 -10.24
CA LYS A 53 -11.60 11.76 -9.55
C LYS A 53 -10.06 11.79 -9.61
N PRO A 54 -9.44 12.88 -10.12
CA PRO A 54 -7.98 12.98 -10.28
C PRO A 54 -7.18 12.79 -8.98
N SER A 55 -7.78 13.03 -7.81
CA SER A 55 -7.13 12.92 -6.49
C SER A 55 -6.61 11.52 -6.14
N ASN A 56 -7.11 10.47 -6.81
CA ASN A 56 -6.67 9.08 -6.54
C ASN A 56 -5.34 8.71 -7.18
N ILE A 57 -4.78 9.54 -8.07
CA ILE A 57 -3.51 9.23 -8.73
C ILE A 57 -2.34 9.22 -7.75
N VAL A 58 -2.34 10.10 -6.72
CA VAL A 58 -1.21 10.23 -5.79
C VAL A 58 -1.02 8.97 -4.94
N PRO A 59 -2.05 8.43 -4.26
CA PRO A 59 -1.90 7.19 -3.50
C PRO A 59 -1.48 6.01 -4.39
N PHE A 60 -2.02 5.92 -5.62
CA PHE A 60 -1.61 4.90 -6.59
C PHE A 60 -0.13 4.99 -6.92
N CYS A 61 0.37 6.18 -7.26
CA CYS A 61 1.77 6.37 -7.62
C CYS A 61 2.73 6.00 -6.48
N LYS A 62 2.36 6.34 -5.24
CA LYS A 62 3.14 5.96 -4.05
C LYS A 62 3.13 4.44 -3.83
N TYR A 63 1.99 3.78 -4.01
CA TYR A 63 1.94 2.33 -3.97
C TYR A 63 2.78 1.71 -5.07
N MET A 64 2.66 2.18 -6.32
CA MET A 64 3.42 1.63 -7.45
C MET A 64 4.91 1.75 -7.25
N HIS A 65 5.35 2.87 -6.66
CA HIS A 65 6.73 3.06 -6.29
C HIS A 65 7.18 2.02 -5.24
N TYR A 66 6.41 1.82 -4.16
CA TYR A 66 6.70 0.76 -3.19
C TYR A 66 6.69 -0.65 -3.82
N TRP A 67 5.66 -0.97 -4.62
CA TRP A 67 5.52 -2.27 -5.27
C TRP A 67 6.70 -2.57 -6.18
N TYR A 68 7.11 -1.60 -6.99
CA TYR A 68 8.28 -1.74 -7.85
C TYR A 68 9.52 -2.02 -7.00
N TYR A 69 9.68 -1.26 -5.92
CA TYR A 69 10.80 -1.40 -5.01
C TYR A 69 10.84 -2.79 -4.34
N ASP A 70 9.70 -3.29 -3.91
CA ASP A 70 9.53 -4.62 -3.33
C ASP A 70 9.91 -5.73 -4.32
N MET A 71 9.44 -5.62 -5.57
CA MET A 71 9.73 -6.58 -6.65
C MET A 71 11.20 -6.56 -7.08
N ALA A 72 11.83 -5.39 -7.10
CA ALA A 72 13.18 -5.22 -7.61
C ALA A 72 14.27 -5.30 -6.52
N LYS A 73 13.92 -5.41 -5.23
CA LYS A 73 14.87 -5.52 -4.12
C LYS A 73 15.53 -6.91 -4.11
N LEU A 74 16.84 -6.96 -4.36
CA LEU A 74 17.67 -8.18 -4.30
C LEU A 74 18.55 -8.17 -3.06
N ASN A 75 18.56 -9.21 -2.21
CA ASN A 75 19.58 -9.42 -1.17
C ASN A 75 19.97 -8.14 -0.38
N ASN A 76 18.98 -7.33 0.01
CA ASN A 76 19.16 -6.03 0.69
C ASN A 76 19.79 -4.91 -0.15
N LYS A 77 19.91 -5.07 -1.47
CA LYS A 77 20.27 -4.04 -2.45
C LYS A 77 19.01 -3.50 -3.10
N PHE A 78 18.87 -2.19 -3.03
CA PHE A 78 17.73 -1.47 -3.56
C PHE A 78 17.85 -1.26 -5.06
N PRO A 79 16.73 -1.26 -5.81
CA PRO A 79 16.78 -0.87 -7.20
C PRO A 79 17.36 0.53 -7.32
N LEU A 80 18.12 0.74 -8.38
CA LEU A 80 18.60 2.08 -8.70
C LEU A 80 17.39 3.00 -8.91
N TYR A 81 17.41 4.18 -8.28
CA TYR A 81 16.37 5.20 -8.46
C TYR A 81 16.08 5.49 -9.95
N SER A 82 17.11 5.40 -10.80
CA SER A 82 17.00 5.54 -12.25
C SER A 82 16.08 4.51 -12.91
N THR A 83 15.98 3.27 -12.40
CA THR A 83 15.13 2.24 -13.00
C THR A 83 13.66 2.44 -12.66
N ILE A 84 13.35 3.02 -11.50
CA ILE A 84 12.00 3.47 -11.12
C ILE A 84 11.57 4.63 -12.01
N MET A 85 12.47 5.60 -12.24
CA MET A 85 12.18 6.70 -13.17
C MET A 85 11.88 6.19 -14.57
N LEU A 86 12.70 5.28 -15.10
CA LEU A 86 12.47 4.66 -16.41
C LEU A 86 11.12 3.94 -16.47
N PHE A 87 10.72 3.25 -15.39
CA PHE A 87 9.41 2.59 -15.34
C PHE A 87 8.25 3.59 -15.49
N PHE A 88 8.31 4.71 -14.79
CA PHE A 88 7.26 5.74 -14.88
C PHE A 88 7.34 6.58 -16.17
N ASP A 89 8.49 6.63 -16.83
CA ASP A 89 8.68 7.34 -18.12
C ASP A 89 8.25 6.49 -19.33
N ASP A 90 8.57 5.19 -19.34
CA ASP A 90 8.30 4.28 -20.47
C ASP A 90 6.79 4.00 -20.64
N PHE A 91 5.99 4.27 -19.61
CA PHE A 91 4.56 4.00 -19.59
C PHE A 91 3.73 5.27 -19.40
N GLU A 92 3.07 5.72 -20.47
CA GLU A 92 2.29 6.97 -20.52
C GLU A 92 1.26 7.07 -19.37
N ASN A 93 0.60 5.96 -19.05
CA ASN A 93 -0.40 5.91 -17.98
C ASN A 93 0.20 6.22 -16.60
N PHE A 94 1.50 6.03 -16.40
CA PHE A 94 2.19 6.29 -15.14
C PHE A 94 3.05 7.55 -15.13
N LYS A 95 3.12 8.33 -16.22
CA LYS A 95 3.94 9.55 -16.27
C LYS A 95 3.67 10.53 -15.12
N ASP A 96 2.40 10.65 -14.71
CA ASP A 96 2.01 11.50 -13.58
C ASP A 96 2.65 11.06 -12.25
N CYS A 97 3.03 9.79 -12.13
CA CYS A 97 3.68 9.23 -10.95
C CYS A 97 5.12 9.70 -10.75
N LYS A 98 5.77 10.22 -11.79
CA LYS A 98 7.15 10.72 -11.69
C LYS A 98 7.29 11.85 -10.66
N LYS A 99 6.25 12.65 -10.46
CA LYS A 99 6.22 13.75 -9.49
C LYS A 99 6.15 13.28 -8.04
N TYR A 100 5.86 12.00 -7.81
CA TYR A 100 5.64 11.41 -6.49
C TYR A 100 6.67 10.32 -6.16
N ILE A 101 7.73 10.18 -6.96
CA ILE A 101 8.85 9.30 -6.62
C ILE A 101 9.60 9.95 -5.46
N GLU A 102 9.88 9.16 -4.44
CA GLU A 102 10.64 9.57 -3.26
C GLU A 102 11.91 8.71 -3.17
N ASP A 103 12.89 9.11 -2.37
CA ASP A 103 14.00 8.20 -2.08
C ASP A 103 13.61 7.30 -0.90
N ILE A 104 13.56 6.00 -1.16
CA ILE A 104 13.24 4.98 -0.16
C ILE A 104 14.58 4.36 0.26
N ASP A 105 15.01 4.68 1.47
CA ASP A 105 16.09 3.97 2.15
C ASP A 105 15.56 2.69 2.83
N SER A 106 16.48 1.92 3.44
CA SER A 106 16.13 0.67 4.11
C SER A 106 15.13 0.83 5.24
N GLU A 107 15.22 1.93 5.99
CA GLU A 107 14.37 2.17 7.15
C GLU A 107 12.95 2.52 6.70
N LYS A 108 12.82 3.42 5.72
CA LYS A 108 11.53 3.76 5.09
C LYS A 108 10.89 2.55 4.45
N TYR A 109 11.64 1.75 3.70
CA TYR A 109 11.12 0.52 3.11
C TYR A 109 10.57 -0.42 4.18
N GLN A 110 11.33 -0.63 5.26
CA GLN A 110 10.89 -1.52 6.34
C GLN A 110 9.59 -1.00 7.00
N LYS A 111 9.50 0.30 7.28
CA LYS A 111 8.27 0.92 7.80
C LYS A 111 7.08 0.76 6.86
N ILE A 112 7.27 0.94 5.55
CA ILE A 112 6.20 0.75 4.56
C ILE A 112 5.78 -0.73 4.51
N LYS A 113 6.75 -1.65 4.49
CA LYS A 113 6.51 -3.10 4.49
C LYS A 113 5.72 -3.53 5.72
N ASP A 114 6.12 -3.08 6.91
CA ASP A 114 5.42 -3.39 8.16
C ASP A 114 3.98 -2.87 8.10
N LEU A 115 3.78 -1.65 7.60
CA LEU A 115 2.44 -1.08 7.46
C LEU A 115 1.57 -1.89 6.50
N VAL A 116 2.10 -2.28 5.33
CA VAL A 116 1.38 -3.11 4.35
C VAL A 116 0.99 -4.44 4.98
N GLN A 117 1.93 -5.11 5.65
CA GLN A 117 1.68 -6.38 6.32
C GLN A 117 0.65 -6.26 7.45
N MET A 118 0.64 -5.13 8.19
CA MET A 118 -0.38 -4.84 9.20
C MET A 118 -1.77 -4.72 8.60
N TYR A 119 -1.92 -4.00 7.48
CA TYR A 119 -3.22 -3.85 6.82
C TYR A 119 -3.70 -5.16 6.23
N ASP A 120 -2.83 -5.97 5.65
CA ASP A 120 -3.19 -7.27 5.07
C ASP A 120 -3.71 -8.23 6.15
N ASP A 121 -2.91 -8.48 7.18
CA ASP A 121 -3.31 -9.35 8.29
C ASP A 121 -4.59 -8.84 8.99
N PHE A 122 -4.75 -7.52 9.13
CA PHE A 122 -5.96 -6.96 9.70
C PHE A 122 -7.18 -7.08 8.78
N ASN A 123 -7.04 -6.89 7.47
CA ASN A 123 -8.14 -7.04 6.53
C ASN A 123 -8.61 -8.50 6.45
N ASP A 124 -7.68 -9.45 6.51
CA ASP A 124 -8.02 -10.87 6.59
C ASP A 124 -8.76 -11.19 7.89
N PHE A 125 -8.23 -10.74 9.04
CA PHE A 125 -8.92 -10.85 10.32
C PHE A 125 -10.31 -10.20 10.28
N LYS A 126 -10.43 -9.02 9.67
CA LYS A 126 -11.68 -8.29 9.53
C LYS A 126 -12.72 -9.16 8.82
N ASN A 127 -12.35 -9.77 7.69
CA ASN A 127 -13.22 -10.64 6.93
C ASN A 127 -13.60 -11.91 7.73
N GLU A 128 -12.64 -12.56 8.36
CA GLU A 128 -12.87 -13.75 9.21
C GLU A 128 -13.83 -13.44 10.36
N SER A 129 -13.63 -12.31 11.05
CA SER A 129 -14.41 -11.89 12.21
C SER A 129 -15.88 -11.55 11.90
N ILE A 130 -16.23 -11.40 10.63
CA ILE A 130 -17.60 -11.18 10.14
C ILE A 130 -18.21 -12.48 9.61
N THR A 131 -17.42 -13.34 8.96
CA THR A 131 -17.93 -14.42 8.11
C THR A 131 -17.72 -15.83 8.69
N LYS A 132 -16.70 -16.07 9.52
CA LYS A 132 -16.35 -17.44 9.98
C LYS A 132 -17.10 -17.87 11.23
N ILE A 133 -18.19 -18.61 11.01
CA ILE A 133 -19.15 -19.07 12.04
C ILE A 133 -18.51 -20.00 13.09
N ASN A 134 -17.44 -20.72 12.75
CA ASN A 134 -16.79 -21.69 13.63
C ASN A 134 -15.68 -21.11 14.53
N ASN A 135 -15.48 -19.79 14.55
CA ASN A 135 -14.42 -19.12 15.30
C ASN A 135 -12.98 -19.60 14.99
N VAL A 136 -12.74 -20.29 13.87
CA VAL A 136 -11.38 -20.64 13.44
C VAL A 136 -10.78 -19.47 12.67
N CYS A 137 -9.90 -18.71 13.34
CA CYS A 137 -9.36 -17.45 12.83
C CYS A 137 -7.84 -17.56 12.76
N ASN A 138 -7.32 -17.50 11.54
CA ASN A 138 -5.91 -17.73 11.24
C ASN A 138 -5.12 -16.43 11.24
N HIS A 139 -5.82 -15.29 11.18
CA HIS A 139 -5.24 -13.96 11.10
C HIS A 139 -5.49 -13.17 12.38
N GLY A 140 -4.70 -12.12 12.56
CA GLY A 140 -4.92 -11.12 13.60
C GLY A 140 -3.86 -11.06 14.70
N ASP A 141 -2.79 -11.85 14.56
CA ASP A 141 -1.66 -11.82 15.49
C ASP A 141 -0.53 -10.89 14.98
N LYS A 142 -0.37 -10.77 13.65
CA LYS A 142 0.76 -10.04 13.03
C LYS A 142 0.52 -8.53 13.07
N TYR A 143 -0.69 -8.05 12.76
CA TYR A 143 -0.97 -6.61 12.80
C TYR A 143 -0.71 -6.03 14.19
N TYR A 144 -1.05 -6.79 15.24
CA TYR A 144 -0.86 -6.38 16.62
C TYR A 144 0.63 -6.27 16.95
N THR A 145 1.40 -7.30 16.64
CA THR A 145 2.83 -7.35 16.93
C THR A 145 3.57 -6.20 16.26
N LEU A 146 3.33 -5.99 14.97
CA LEU A 146 3.94 -4.90 14.20
C LEU A 146 3.50 -3.52 14.71
N TYR A 147 2.21 -3.33 15.02
CA TYR A 147 1.73 -2.09 15.61
C TYR A 147 2.50 -1.75 16.88
N GLN A 148 2.54 -2.69 17.83
CA GLN A 148 3.13 -2.46 19.15
C GLN A 148 4.64 -2.21 19.09
N GLN A 149 5.36 -2.82 18.14
CA GLN A 149 6.78 -2.56 17.91
C GLN A 149 7.06 -1.08 17.60
N HIS A 150 6.14 -0.41 16.90
CA HIS A 150 6.32 0.99 16.48
C HIS A 150 5.72 2.02 17.46
N VAL A 151 4.90 1.60 18.42
CA VAL A 151 4.21 2.51 19.37
C VAL A 151 5.19 3.37 20.17
N GLY A 152 6.29 2.79 20.68
CA GLY A 152 7.26 3.50 21.50
C GLY A 152 7.83 4.73 20.77
N GLY A 153 8.42 4.50 19.59
CA GLY A 153 8.97 5.58 18.77
C GLY A 153 7.91 6.57 18.29
N CYS A 154 6.68 6.11 18.04
CA CYS A 154 5.59 7.01 17.65
C CYS A 154 5.03 7.85 18.78
N LYS A 155 5.15 7.44 20.05
CA LYS A 155 4.80 8.30 21.19
C LYS A 155 5.76 9.48 21.31
N GLU A 156 7.02 9.28 20.97
CA GLU A 156 8.06 10.31 21.01
C GLU A 156 7.97 11.29 19.82
N ASN A 157 7.46 10.84 18.66
CA ASN A 157 7.35 11.64 17.45
C ASN A 157 6.05 11.36 16.67
N HIS A 158 4.91 11.64 17.30
CA HIS A 158 3.58 11.28 16.78
C HIS A 158 3.19 12.02 15.50
N GLU A 159 3.76 13.21 15.25
CA GLU A 159 3.55 13.99 14.02
C GLU A 159 4.28 13.39 12.81
N ASN A 160 5.16 12.41 13.02
CA ASN A 160 5.82 11.73 11.91
C ASN A 160 4.78 11.08 10.97
N PRO A 161 4.94 11.20 9.64
CA PRO A 161 3.99 10.68 8.67
C PRO A 161 3.66 9.20 8.80
N PHE A 162 4.62 8.36 9.21
CA PHE A 162 4.38 6.94 9.48
C PHE A 162 3.52 6.75 10.74
N CYS A 163 3.77 7.52 11.79
CA CYS A 163 3.00 7.47 13.04
C CYS A 163 1.56 7.94 12.87
N LEU A 164 1.32 8.95 12.03
CA LEU A 164 -0.04 9.36 11.64
C LEU A 164 -0.80 8.20 10.98
N LYS A 165 -0.14 7.37 10.15
CA LYS A 165 -0.77 6.18 9.58
C LYS A 165 -1.09 5.12 10.64
N LEU A 166 -0.24 4.94 11.65
CA LEU A 166 -0.53 4.03 12.77
C LEU A 166 -1.69 4.53 13.64
N ILE A 167 -1.79 5.84 13.87
CA ILE A 167 -2.94 6.44 14.55
C ILE A 167 -4.23 6.12 13.78
N HIS A 168 -4.25 6.37 12.47
CA HIS A 168 -5.41 6.03 11.62
C HIS A 168 -5.70 4.53 11.53
N PHE A 169 -4.66 3.69 11.51
CA PHE A 169 -4.83 2.24 11.57
C PHE A 169 -5.58 1.82 12.85
N ARG A 170 -5.20 2.39 14.01
CA ARG A 170 -5.89 2.11 15.28
C ARG A 170 -7.33 2.60 15.28
N GLU A 171 -7.61 3.77 14.71
CA GLU A 171 -8.98 4.27 14.54
C GLU A 171 -9.82 3.31 13.70
N TYR A 172 -9.30 2.88 12.55
CA TYR A 172 -9.94 1.93 11.66
C TYR A 172 -10.18 0.56 12.35
N TYR A 173 -9.20 0.09 13.12
CA TYR A 173 -9.31 -1.10 13.95
C TYR A 173 -10.45 -0.97 14.98
N ASN A 174 -10.45 0.12 15.76
CA ASN A 174 -11.45 0.36 16.80
C ASN A 174 -12.87 0.47 16.27
N GLU A 175 -13.06 1.07 15.08
CA GLU A 175 -14.35 1.07 14.40
C GLU A 175 -14.81 -0.35 14.04
N HIS A 176 -13.91 -1.18 13.53
CA HIS A 176 -14.24 -2.57 13.20
C HIS A 176 -14.59 -3.39 14.45
N LYS A 177 -13.88 -3.21 15.58
CA LYS A 177 -14.16 -3.93 16.84
C LYS A 177 -15.63 -3.88 17.25
N LYS A 178 -16.31 -2.75 16.99
CA LYS A 178 -17.73 -2.55 17.31
C LYS A 178 -18.65 -3.54 16.61
N ASN A 179 -18.24 -4.06 15.45
CA ASN A 179 -19.04 -4.87 14.55
C ASN A 179 -18.60 -6.35 14.48
N VAL A 180 -17.63 -6.74 15.31
CA VAL A 180 -17.08 -8.10 15.32
C VAL A 180 -18.11 -9.13 15.82
N LYS A 181 -18.39 -10.14 15.00
CA LYS A 181 -19.34 -11.22 15.29
C LYS A 181 -18.62 -12.48 15.82
N TYR A 182 -17.56 -12.89 15.13
CA TYR A 182 -16.73 -14.06 15.40
C TYR A 182 -15.29 -13.65 15.74
N CYS A 183 -14.43 -14.59 16.12
CA CYS A 183 -13.01 -14.30 16.40
C CYS A 183 -12.76 -13.30 17.55
N LYS A 184 -13.73 -13.09 18.45
CA LYS A 184 -13.59 -12.11 19.55
C LYS A 184 -12.36 -12.37 20.43
N HIS A 185 -11.98 -13.63 20.59
CA HIS A 185 -10.79 -14.04 21.36
C HIS A 185 -9.45 -13.60 20.71
N LYS A 186 -9.45 -13.22 19.43
CA LYS A 186 -8.30 -12.66 18.70
C LYS A 186 -8.27 -11.13 18.73
N LEU A 187 -9.27 -10.47 19.29
CA LEU A 187 -9.26 -9.01 19.43
C LEU A 187 -8.18 -8.58 20.42
N GLN A 188 -7.25 -7.77 19.94
CA GLN A 188 -6.17 -7.22 20.75
C GLN A 188 -6.47 -5.78 21.21
N TYR A 189 -5.76 -5.33 22.23
CA TYR A 189 -5.77 -3.93 22.64
C TYR A 189 -4.60 -3.19 21.97
N LEU A 190 -4.90 -2.29 21.03
CA LEU A 190 -3.88 -1.45 20.41
C LEU A 190 -3.58 -0.25 21.30
N THR A 191 -2.33 -0.13 21.74
CA THR A 191 -1.91 0.93 22.65
C THR A 191 -2.03 2.30 21.97
N PRO A 192 -2.72 3.28 22.57
CA PRO A 192 -2.82 4.62 22.00
C PRO A 192 -1.43 5.26 21.86
N ILE A 193 -1.15 5.80 20.66
CA ILE A 193 0.03 6.63 20.39
C ILE A 193 -0.19 8.05 20.93
N ILE A 194 -1.39 8.59 20.71
CA ILE A 194 -1.88 9.84 21.28
C ILE A 194 -3.04 9.55 22.22
N SER A 195 -3.33 10.44 23.17
CA SER A 195 -4.44 10.24 24.11
C SER A 195 -5.76 10.08 23.36
N ASP A 196 -6.63 9.18 23.82
CA ASP A 196 -7.93 8.92 23.18
C ASP A 196 -8.83 10.18 23.15
N LEU A 197 -8.60 11.15 24.03
CA LEU A 197 -9.25 12.47 24.02
C LEU A 197 -8.74 13.41 22.90
N SER A 198 -7.53 13.21 22.39
CA SER A 198 -6.93 14.06 21.34
C SER A 198 -7.29 13.62 19.91
N SER A 199 -7.77 12.38 19.73
CA SER A 199 -8.15 11.82 18.42
C SER A 199 -9.33 12.56 17.76
N THR A 200 -10.13 13.32 18.53
CA THR A 200 -11.30 14.03 17.99
C THR A 200 -10.93 15.29 17.18
N ILE A 201 -9.69 15.77 17.23
CA ILE A 201 -9.25 17.00 16.54
C ILE A 201 -7.82 16.82 16.00
N LEU A 202 -7.69 16.19 14.83
CA LEU A 202 -6.43 16.14 14.07
C LEU A 202 -6.62 16.89 12.75
N ILE A 203 -6.81 18.22 12.84
CA ILE A 203 -6.48 19.12 11.73
C ILE A 203 -5.13 19.74 12.10
N PRO A 204 -4.03 19.40 11.41
CA PRO A 204 -2.75 20.04 11.69
C PRO A 204 -2.80 21.48 11.18
N THR A 205 -2.99 22.44 12.07
CA THR A 205 -2.76 23.86 11.80
C THR A 205 -1.36 24.24 12.27
N ALA A 206 -0.31 23.85 11.54
CA ALA A 206 0.99 24.51 11.63
C ALA A 206 1.91 24.18 10.44
N ALA A 207 2.38 25.25 9.80
CA ALA A 207 3.60 25.44 9.02
C ALA A 207 3.93 24.48 7.86
N ILE A 208 3.62 24.96 6.65
CA ILE A 208 4.35 24.64 5.43
C ILE A 208 5.82 25.05 5.63
N SER A 209 6.73 24.10 5.84
CA SER A 209 8.13 24.29 5.45
C SER A 209 8.84 22.97 5.15
N ALA A 210 9.30 22.86 3.89
CA ALA A 210 10.33 21.97 3.35
C ALA A 210 10.08 20.44 3.32
N MET A 211 9.76 19.98 2.10
CA MET A 211 9.92 18.62 1.54
C MET A 211 8.95 17.51 2.01
N SER A 212 7.80 17.45 1.31
CA SER A 212 7.14 16.26 0.76
C SER A 212 6.92 15.02 1.64
N PHE A 213 6.36 15.18 2.84
CA PHE A 213 5.59 14.09 3.48
C PHE A 213 4.20 14.49 4.01
N ALA A 214 3.83 15.77 3.93
CA ALA A 214 2.57 16.31 4.46
C ALA A 214 1.29 15.90 3.69
N PHE A 215 1.38 15.17 2.57
CA PHE A 215 0.22 14.80 1.74
C PHE A 215 -0.28 13.36 1.91
N LEU A 216 0.24 12.62 2.90
CA LEU A 216 -0.27 11.27 3.21
C LEU A 216 -1.61 11.28 3.99
N ILE A 217 -2.08 12.46 4.41
CA ILE A 217 -3.20 12.63 5.36
C ILE A 217 -4.55 12.85 4.64
N SER A 218 -4.57 13.21 3.35
CA SER A 218 -5.79 13.77 2.74
C SER A 218 -6.75 12.80 2.05
N TYR A 219 -6.64 11.48 2.24
CA TYR A 219 -7.64 10.58 1.65
C TYR A 219 -8.43 9.81 2.68
N LYS A 220 -9.74 9.85 2.53
CA LYS A 220 -10.74 9.10 3.29
C LYS A 220 -10.70 7.60 2.98
N GLU A 221 -9.88 7.17 2.00
CA GLU A 221 -9.85 5.80 1.49
C GLU A 221 -8.45 5.24 1.07
N PRO A 222 -7.31 5.54 1.73
CA PRO A 222 -6.05 4.84 1.45
C PRO A 222 -6.23 3.33 1.62
N ASN A 223 -7.02 2.92 2.63
CA ASN A 223 -7.36 1.52 2.90
C ASN A 223 -8.05 0.84 1.71
N LYS A 224 -8.82 1.58 0.89
CA LYS A 224 -9.49 1.01 -0.28
C LYS A 224 -8.47 0.71 -1.37
N ILE A 225 -7.55 1.64 -1.66
CA ILE A 225 -6.52 1.44 -2.69
C ILE A 225 -5.54 0.35 -2.27
N TYR A 226 -5.05 0.35 -1.03
CA TYR A 226 -4.17 -0.73 -0.55
C TYR A 226 -4.88 -2.10 -0.56
N ARG A 227 -6.14 -2.16 -0.09
CA ARG A 227 -6.96 -3.38 -0.15
C ARG A 227 -7.22 -3.83 -1.58
N GLU A 228 -7.64 -2.93 -2.47
CA GLU A 228 -7.88 -3.20 -3.90
C GLU A 228 -6.59 -3.48 -4.67
N MET A 229 -5.40 -3.26 -4.11
CA MET A 229 -4.16 -3.67 -4.77
C MET A 229 -3.61 -4.99 -4.19
N ASN A 230 -3.89 -5.26 -2.91
CA ASN A 230 -3.51 -6.50 -2.24
C ASN A 230 -4.48 -7.67 -2.54
N GLU A 231 -5.79 -7.43 -2.67
CA GLU A 231 -6.76 -8.41 -3.17
C GLU A 231 -6.38 -8.94 -4.57
N TRP A 232 -5.67 -8.14 -5.37
CA TRP A 232 -5.28 -8.47 -6.74
C TRP A 232 -3.92 -9.18 -6.83
N LYS A 233 -3.13 -9.14 -5.75
CA LYS A 233 -1.93 -9.99 -5.58
C LYS A 233 -2.30 -11.44 -5.26
N GLY A 234 -3.44 -11.68 -4.63
CA GLY A 234 -3.91 -13.02 -4.22
C GLY A 234 -4.81 -13.75 -5.22
N THR A 235 -4.99 -13.21 -6.44
CA THR A 235 -5.75 -13.88 -7.51
C THR A 235 -4.80 -14.62 -8.45
N GLU A 236 -4.43 -15.83 -8.03
CA GLU A 236 -3.93 -16.91 -8.88
C GLU A 236 -4.97 -18.03 -8.97
#